data_AF-X0XKE2-F1
#
_entry.id   AF-X0XKE2-F1
#
_cell.length_a   1.000
_cell.length_b   1.000
_cell.length_c   1.000
_cell.angle_alpha   90.00
_cell.angle_beta   90.00
_cell.angle_gamma   90.00
#
_symmetry.space_group_name_H-M   'P 1'
#
loop_
_entity.id
_entity.type
_entity.pdbx_description
1 polymer ?
#
loop_
_entity_poly.entity_id
_entity_poly.type
_entity_poly.pdbx_seq_one_letter_code
_entity_poly.pdbx_strand_id
1 'polypeptide(L)'
;DFQNRSFRPEIDWVGMGLAYLVRGHLGELDGVEVLPDRKQMSNGSGPRPDWTVTGEVRESGTKLMVTVSVDHQGMPEDRKQLLTEGDERDLFAMAEYIAERISHHLRLEFTASDRVRLDHGMTRDIGAFKAFAAALTERRLRTKVELYQRAVSLDPSFAIVYRHLSRIYTIMREYRAAESALVRFLSLESGSAEAYNDYAYVLAQLGRHQEAGEQYRLAVEMDPMSARYRLNLADTLRHQERREEARQAYRDVLA
;
A
#
# COMPACT_ATOMS: atom_id res chain seq x y z
N ASP A 1 -7.79 -10.06 6.89
CA ASP A 1 -8.79 -9.16 7.51
C ASP A 1 -8.65 -9.23 9.03
N PHE A 2 -8.40 -8.12 9.70
CA PHE A 2 -8.26 -8.07 11.17
C PHE A 2 -9.38 -7.20 11.73
N GLN A 3 -10.20 -7.77 12.61
CA GLN A 3 -11.43 -7.14 13.08
C GLN A 3 -11.34 -6.77 14.56
N ASN A 4 -11.76 -5.55 14.90
CA ASN A 4 -11.99 -5.16 16.29
C ASN A 4 -13.24 -5.87 16.83
N ARG A 5 -13.09 -6.56 17.96
CA ARG A 5 -14.14 -7.30 18.67
C ARG A 5 -14.51 -6.69 20.03
N SER A 6 -13.95 -5.53 20.37
CA SER A 6 -14.20 -4.84 21.64
C SER A 6 -15.34 -3.83 21.62
N PHE A 7 -16.01 -3.62 20.47
CA PHE A 7 -17.07 -2.62 20.30
C PHE A 7 -16.64 -1.18 20.71
N ARG A 8 -15.33 -0.91 20.67
CA ARG A 8 -14.71 0.36 21.02
C ARG A 8 -14.05 0.96 19.78
N PRO A 9 -14.67 1.97 19.13
CA PRO A 9 -14.18 2.51 17.87
C PRO A 9 -12.74 3.06 17.95
N GLU A 10 -12.27 3.43 19.14
CA GLU A 10 -10.95 4.00 19.38
C GLU A 10 -9.80 3.07 19.01
N ILE A 11 -10.05 1.76 18.93
CA ILE A 11 -9.06 0.75 18.53
C ILE A 11 -9.35 0.12 17.17
N ASP A 12 -10.33 0.62 16.41
CA ASP A 12 -10.62 0.11 15.05
C ASP A 12 -9.39 0.18 14.13
N TRP A 13 -8.58 1.22 14.33
CA TRP A 13 -7.33 1.42 13.60
C TRP A 13 -6.29 0.33 13.90
N VAL A 14 -6.33 -0.34 15.07
CA VAL A 14 -5.35 -1.38 15.45
C VAL A 14 -5.49 -2.59 14.55
N GLY A 15 -6.72 -3.07 14.34
CA GLY A 15 -6.98 -4.19 13.44
C GLY A 15 -6.50 -3.87 12.03
N MET A 16 -6.88 -2.69 11.51
CA MET A 16 -6.38 -2.25 10.21
C MET A 16 -4.85 -2.13 10.19
N GLY A 17 -4.25 -1.53 11.22
CA GLY A 17 -2.81 -1.35 11.34
C GLY A 17 -2.05 -2.66 11.28
N LEU A 18 -2.46 -3.65 12.08
CA LEU A 18 -1.87 -4.99 12.09
C LEU A 18 -2.02 -5.67 10.74
N ALA A 19 -3.20 -5.64 10.12
CA ALA A 19 -3.39 -6.21 8.79
C ALA A 19 -2.52 -5.53 7.73
N TYR A 20 -2.34 -4.21 7.81
CA TYR A 20 -1.47 -3.46 6.90
C TYR A 20 -0.01 -3.87 7.05
N LEU A 21 0.50 -3.89 8.28
CA LEU A 21 1.88 -4.26 8.60
C LEU A 21 2.16 -5.71 8.24
N VAL A 22 1.33 -6.65 8.69
CA VAL A 22 1.49 -8.09 8.42
C VAL A 22 1.47 -8.35 6.91
N ARG A 23 0.58 -7.70 6.15
CA ARG A 23 0.60 -7.79 4.69
C ARG A 23 1.91 -7.28 4.10
N GLY A 24 2.40 -6.13 4.58
CA GLY A 24 3.70 -5.61 4.15
C GLY A 24 4.80 -6.64 4.38
N HIS A 25 4.87 -7.20 5.59
CA HIS A 25 5.84 -8.23 5.95
C HIS A 25 5.78 -9.48 5.06
N LEU A 26 4.58 -9.96 4.75
CA LEU A 26 4.42 -11.15 3.93
C LEU A 26 4.61 -10.89 2.43
N GLY A 27 4.27 -9.70 1.94
CA GLY A 27 4.37 -9.34 0.52
C GLY A 27 5.78 -9.11 0.00
N GLU A 28 6.75 -8.93 0.90
CA GLU A 28 8.18 -8.85 0.54
C GLU A 28 8.82 -10.23 0.34
N LEU A 29 8.12 -11.32 0.69
CA LEU A 29 8.65 -12.67 0.59
C LEU A 29 8.57 -13.18 -0.84
N ASP A 30 9.67 -13.77 -1.31
CA ASP A 30 9.74 -14.39 -2.64
C ASP A 30 8.68 -15.49 -2.79
N GLY A 31 7.96 -15.46 -3.91
CA GLY A 31 6.90 -16.42 -4.20
C GLY A 31 5.58 -16.19 -3.44
N VAL A 32 5.45 -15.10 -2.70
CA VAL A 32 4.20 -14.73 -2.02
C VAL A 32 3.50 -13.60 -2.76
N GLU A 33 2.29 -13.87 -3.23
CA GLU A 33 1.38 -12.83 -3.70
C GLU A 33 0.31 -12.56 -2.63
N VAL A 34 0.33 -11.36 -2.05
CA VAL A 34 -0.72 -10.98 -1.09
C VAL A 34 -1.86 -10.27 -1.81
N LEU A 35 -3.01 -10.95 -1.87
CA LEU A 35 -4.21 -10.40 -2.48
C LEU A 35 -4.82 -9.27 -1.63
N PRO A 36 -5.48 -8.28 -2.26
CA PRO A 36 -6.23 -7.25 -1.55
C PRO A 36 -7.38 -7.84 -0.74
N ASP A 37 -7.88 -7.09 0.26
CA ASP A 37 -9.00 -7.53 1.07
C ASP A 37 -10.21 -7.86 0.18
N ARG A 38 -10.87 -9.00 0.45
CA ARG A 38 -12.00 -9.51 -0.33
C ARG A 38 -13.16 -8.51 -0.42
N LYS A 39 -13.30 -7.61 0.58
CA LYS A 39 -14.26 -6.50 0.56
C LYS A 39 -13.98 -5.45 -0.53
N GLN A 40 -12.75 -5.39 -1.04
CA GLN A 40 -12.32 -4.48 -2.11
C GLN A 40 -12.37 -5.13 -3.50
N MET A 41 -12.59 -6.45 -3.59
CA MET A 41 -12.77 -7.16 -4.85
C MET A 41 -14.23 -7.05 -5.33
N SER A 42 -14.47 -6.52 -6.52
CA SER A 42 -15.81 -6.46 -7.12
C SER A 42 -16.36 -7.88 -7.34
N ASN A 43 -17.53 -8.19 -6.75
CA ASN A 43 -18.33 -9.40 -6.98
C ASN A 43 -17.63 -10.76 -6.75
N GLY A 44 -16.54 -10.82 -6.00
CA GLY A 44 -15.89 -12.09 -5.65
C GLY A 44 -15.23 -12.83 -6.82
N SER A 45 -15.02 -12.15 -7.96
CA SER A 45 -14.41 -12.71 -9.17
C SER A 45 -12.88 -12.63 -9.20
N GLY A 46 -12.23 -12.58 -8.03
CA GLY A 46 -10.77 -12.59 -7.92
C GLY A 46 -10.20 -14.00 -7.80
N PRO A 47 -8.88 -14.17 -8.00
CA PRO A 47 -8.22 -15.45 -7.72
C PRO A 47 -8.51 -15.90 -6.29
N ARG A 48 -8.78 -17.19 -6.10
CA ARG A 48 -8.95 -17.75 -4.76
C ARG A 48 -7.57 -17.88 -4.13
N PRO A 49 -7.35 -17.30 -2.93
CA PRO A 49 -6.07 -17.48 -2.26
C PRO A 49 -5.94 -18.93 -1.78
N ASP A 50 -4.73 -19.46 -1.81
CA ASP A 50 -4.41 -20.74 -1.17
C ASP A 50 -4.55 -20.63 0.36
N TRP A 51 -4.14 -19.49 0.91
CA TRP A 51 -4.14 -19.23 2.35
C TRP A 51 -4.91 -17.97 2.70
N THR A 52 -5.72 -18.04 3.75
CA THR A 52 -6.42 -16.87 4.31
C THR A 52 -5.88 -16.56 5.69
N VAL A 53 -5.47 -15.31 5.92
CA VAL A 53 -5.06 -14.80 7.24
C VAL A 53 -6.14 -13.86 7.77
N THR A 54 -6.71 -14.22 8.91
CA THR A 54 -7.69 -13.41 9.65
C THR A 54 -7.22 -13.11 11.06
N GLY A 55 -7.63 -11.97 11.60
CA GLY A 55 -7.28 -11.56 12.96
C GLY A 55 -8.49 -11.02 13.71
N GLU A 56 -8.48 -11.21 15.03
CA GLU A 56 -9.42 -10.58 15.95
C GLU A 56 -8.63 -9.83 17.02
N VAL A 57 -8.95 -8.55 17.20
CA VAL A 57 -8.37 -7.70 18.25
C VAL A 57 -9.41 -7.51 19.34
N ARG A 58 -9.07 -7.87 20.58
CA ARG A 58 -9.86 -7.65 21.78
C ARG A 58 -9.05 -6.92 22.83
N GLU A 59 -9.50 -5.75 23.25
CA GLU A 59 -9.04 -5.10 24.46
C GLU A 59 -9.45 -5.90 25.72
N SER A 60 -8.49 -6.06 26.62
CA SER A 60 -8.65 -6.66 27.94
C SER A 60 -7.88 -5.80 28.96
N GLY A 61 -8.61 -4.93 29.67
CA GLY A 61 -7.99 -3.92 30.53
C GLY A 61 -7.18 -2.91 29.73
N THR A 62 -5.87 -2.84 29.96
CA THR A 62 -4.94 -1.98 29.20
C THR A 62 -4.25 -2.71 28.05
N LYS A 63 -4.52 -4.01 27.88
CA LYS A 63 -3.87 -4.84 26.86
C LYS A 63 -4.78 -5.07 25.67
N LEU A 64 -4.16 -5.26 24.52
CA LEU A 64 -4.73 -5.76 23.28
C LEU A 64 -4.39 -7.23 23.15
N MET A 65 -5.41 -8.08 23.08
CA MET A 65 -5.31 -9.50 22.76
C MET A 65 -5.57 -9.66 21.27
N VAL A 66 -4.62 -10.21 20.54
CA VAL A 66 -4.72 -10.43 19.10
C VAL A 66 -4.69 -11.92 18.82
N THR A 67 -5.81 -12.46 18.34
CA THR A 67 -5.90 -13.84 17.83
C THR A 67 -5.80 -13.82 16.32
N VAL A 68 -4.90 -14.60 15.74
CA VAL A 68 -4.74 -14.73 14.28
C VAL A 68 -5.04 -16.16 13.86
N SER A 69 -5.84 -16.34 12.82
CA SER A 69 -6.10 -17.64 12.20
C SER A 69 -5.54 -17.66 10.78
N VAL A 70 -4.79 -18.72 10.48
CA VAL A 70 -4.22 -19.02 9.16
C VAL A 70 -4.91 -20.27 8.65
N ASP A 71 -5.66 -20.15 7.56
CA ASP A 71 -6.51 -21.20 7.00
C ASP A 71 -6.08 -21.55 5.57
N HIS A 72 -5.88 -22.83 5.28
CA HIS A 72 -5.61 -23.34 3.93
C HIS A 72 -6.92 -23.70 3.22
N GLN A 73 -7.35 -22.90 2.26
CA GLN A 73 -8.56 -23.14 1.44
C GLN A 73 -9.83 -23.60 2.19
N GLY A 74 -9.97 -23.29 3.49
CA GLY A 74 -11.09 -23.73 4.33
C GLY A 74 -11.01 -25.17 4.87
N MET A 75 -9.87 -25.85 4.73
CA MET A 75 -9.56 -27.16 5.34
C MET A 75 -9.27 -26.98 6.84
N PRO A 76 -10.17 -27.40 7.75
CA PRO A 76 -10.02 -27.12 9.18
C PRO A 76 -8.80 -27.79 9.83
N GLU A 77 -8.35 -28.92 9.28
CA GLU A 77 -7.18 -29.68 9.73
C GLU A 77 -5.86 -28.90 9.59
N ASP A 78 -5.78 -27.97 8.65
CA ASP A 78 -4.61 -27.14 8.39
C ASP A 78 -4.71 -25.77 9.09
N ARG A 79 -5.78 -25.52 9.84
CA ARG A 79 -5.97 -24.25 10.56
C ARG A 79 -4.93 -24.11 11.66
N LYS A 80 -4.19 -23.01 11.63
CA LYS A 80 -3.31 -22.60 12.73
C LYS A 80 -3.81 -21.34 13.40
N GLN A 81 -3.86 -21.40 14.74
CA GLN A 81 -4.13 -20.23 15.57
C GLN A 81 -2.85 -19.71 16.21
N LEU A 82 -2.70 -18.39 16.19
CA LEU A 82 -1.65 -17.66 16.87
C LEU A 82 -2.31 -16.70 17.86
N LEU A 83 -1.66 -16.51 19.00
CA LEU A 83 -2.05 -15.51 20.00
C LEU A 83 -0.85 -14.63 20.27
N THR A 84 -1.08 -13.33 20.28
CA THR A 84 -0.15 -12.34 20.82
C THR A 84 -0.90 -11.32 21.65
N GLU A 85 -0.20 -10.70 22.60
CA GLU A 85 -0.75 -9.66 23.45
C GLU A 85 0.26 -8.53 23.61
N GLY A 86 -0.23 -7.31 23.84
CA GLY A 86 0.60 -6.13 24.02
C GLY A 86 -0.27 -4.90 24.26
N ASP A 87 0.27 -3.71 24.02
CA ASP A 87 -0.51 -2.47 23.91
C ASP A 87 -0.30 -1.77 22.56
N GLU A 88 -0.83 -0.55 22.39
CA GLU A 88 -0.69 0.19 21.11
C GLU A 88 0.78 0.40 20.73
N ARG A 89 1.70 0.53 21.69
CA ARG A 89 3.14 0.77 21.45
C ARG A 89 3.83 -0.48 20.92
N ASP A 90 3.29 -1.65 21.21
CA ASP A 90 3.80 -2.94 20.75
C ASP A 90 3.31 -3.31 19.35
N LEU A 91 2.52 -2.46 18.68
CA LEU A 91 1.87 -2.77 17.40
C LEU A 91 2.83 -3.32 16.34
N PHE A 92 3.99 -2.68 16.18
CA PHE A 92 5.00 -3.10 15.20
C PHE A 92 5.61 -4.44 15.58
N ALA A 93 5.98 -4.63 16.85
CA ALA A 93 6.53 -5.90 17.35
C ALA A 93 5.50 -7.04 17.25
N MET A 94 4.23 -6.76 17.53
CA MET A 94 3.14 -7.72 17.34
C MET A 94 2.98 -8.11 15.87
N ALA A 95 3.03 -7.16 14.94
CA ALA A 95 2.94 -7.43 13.51
C ALA A 95 4.13 -8.24 12.99
N GLU A 96 5.35 -7.92 13.39
CA GLU A 96 6.56 -8.67 13.07
C GLU A 96 6.48 -10.11 13.58
N TYR A 97 6.08 -10.28 14.85
CA TYR A 97 5.85 -11.61 15.43
C TYR A 97 4.81 -12.40 14.64
N ILE A 98 3.66 -11.80 14.33
CA ILE A 98 2.61 -12.48 13.56
C ILE A 98 3.15 -12.92 12.19
N ALA A 99 3.82 -12.03 11.47
CA ALA A 99 4.36 -12.33 10.15
C ALA A 99 5.39 -13.46 10.21
N GLU A 100 6.35 -13.41 11.15
CA GLU A 100 7.37 -14.46 11.31
C GLU A 100 6.73 -15.83 11.61
N ARG A 101 5.71 -15.87 12.47
CA ARG A 101 5.01 -17.11 12.81
C ARG A 101 4.21 -17.67 11.63
N ILE A 102 3.63 -16.80 10.80
CA ILE A 102 2.95 -17.20 9.55
C ILE A 102 3.97 -17.76 8.57
N SER A 103 5.06 -17.04 8.29
CA SER A 103 6.10 -17.48 7.34
C SER A 103 6.68 -18.83 7.74
N HIS A 104 7.01 -19.01 9.03
CA HIS A 104 7.50 -20.30 9.53
C HIS A 104 6.47 -21.43 9.34
N HIS A 105 5.18 -21.14 9.54
CA HIS A 105 4.13 -22.14 9.34
C HIS A 105 3.97 -22.53 7.87
N LEU A 106 4.04 -21.54 6.97
CA LEU A 106 3.95 -21.71 5.53
C LEU A 106 5.26 -22.22 4.90
N ARG A 107 6.30 -22.45 5.71
CA ARG A 107 7.65 -22.84 5.28
C ARG A 107 8.25 -21.87 4.26
N LEU A 108 7.91 -20.59 4.40
CA LEU A 108 8.49 -19.49 3.65
C LEU A 108 9.80 -19.08 4.31
N GLU A 109 10.84 -18.86 3.51
CA GLU A 109 12.13 -18.39 4.02
C GLU A 109 12.08 -16.87 4.22
N PHE A 110 12.49 -16.39 5.39
CA PHE A 110 12.70 -14.97 5.66
C PHE A 110 14.17 -14.67 5.45
N THR A 111 14.52 -13.96 4.38
CA THR A 111 15.90 -13.53 4.16
C THR A 111 16.21 -12.30 5.01
N ALA A 112 17.49 -12.05 5.29
CA ALA A 112 17.90 -10.82 5.97
C ALA A 112 17.56 -9.56 5.14
N SER A 113 17.54 -9.69 3.81
CA SER A 113 17.09 -8.63 2.90
C SER A 113 15.61 -8.28 3.07
N ASP A 114 14.74 -9.25 3.32
CA ASP A 114 13.30 -9.00 3.47
C ASP A 114 13.03 -8.13 4.70
N ARG A 115 13.76 -8.38 5.80
CA ARG A 115 13.67 -7.56 7.03
C ARG A 115 14.08 -6.11 6.82
N VAL A 116 15.05 -5.84 5.93
CA VAL A 116 15.52 -4.48 5.63
C VAL A 116 14.53 -3.72 4.73
N ARG A 117 13.86 -4.40 3.79
CA ARG A 117 12.86 -3.78 2.90
C ARG A 117 11.67 -3.22 3.66
N LEU A 118 11.31 -3.81 4.80
CA LEU A 118 10.20 -3.39 5.65
C LEU A 118 10.48 -2.12 6.45
N ASP A 119 11.76 -1.85 6.74
CA ASP A 119 12.18 -0.67 7.49
C ASP A 119 12.31 0.57 6.58
N HIS A 120 12.40 0.38 5.26
CA HIS A 120 12.46 1.47 4.30
C HIS A 120 11.04 2.03 4.06
N GLY A 121 10.84 3.30 4.42
CA GLY A 121 9.64 4.07 4.10
C GLY A 121 8.46 3.89 5.05
N MET A 122 8.59 3.04 6.08
CA MET A 122 7.65 2.90 7.18
C MET A 122 8.07 3.72 8.40
N THR A 123 7.09 4.16 9.20
CA THR A 123 7.34 4.84 10.47
C THR A 123 7.45 3.85 11.63
N ARG A 124 8.26 4.19 12.64
CA ARG A 124 8.19 3.58 13.98
C ARG A 124 7.48 4.48 15.01
N ASP A 125 7.01 5.66 14.60
CA ASP A 125 6.20 6.52 15.45
C ASP A 125 4.75 6.02 15.47
N ILE A 126 4.30 5.57 16.64
CA ILE A 126 2.96 4.99 16.79
C ILE A 126 1.84 6.01 16.53
N GLY A 127 2.08 7.29 16.85
CA GLY A 127 1.11 8.36 16.59
C GLY A 127 0.96 8.63 15.10
N ALA A 128 2.08 8.67 14.37
CA ALA A 128 2.12 8.81 12.92
C ALA A 128 1.39 7.64 12.25
N PHE A 129 1.70 6.41 12.66
CA PHE A 129 1.06 5.22 12.12
C PHE A 129 -0.43 5.14 12.46
N LYS A 130 -0.84 5.51 13.67
CA LYS A 130 -2.25 5.57 14.08
C LYS A 130 -3.04 6.55 13.21
N ALA A 131 -2.50 7.75 12.96
CA ALA A 131 -3.12 8.73 12.07
C ALA A 131 -3.23 8.20 10.63
N PHE A 132 -2.17 7.55 10.13
CA PHE A 132 -2.18 6.88 8.82
C PHE A 132 -3.22 5.76 8.73
N ALA A 133 -3.27 4.85 9.70
CA ALA A 133 -4.22 3.73 9.71
C ALA A 133 -5.68 4.21 9.80
N ALA A 134 -5.95 5.24 10.60
CA ALA A 134 -7.26 5.89 10.65
C ALA A 134 -7.64 6.50 9.29
N ALA A 135 -6.67 7.10 8.58
CA ALA A 135 -6.92 7.66 7.26
C ALA A 135 -7.24 6.58 6.21
N LEU A 136 -6.76 5.34 6.34
CA LEU A 136 -7.07 4.27 5.38
C LEU A 136 -8.57 3.92 5.37
N THR A 137 -9.23 3.97 6.52
CA THR A 137 -10.64 3.59 6.69
C THR A 137 -11.61 4.76 6.50
N GLU A 138 -11.13 6.00 6.58
CA GLU A 138 -11.96 7.19 6.39
C GLU A 138 -12.49 7.30 4.95
N ARG A 139 -13.76 7.71 4.77
CA ARG A 139 -14.36 7.82 3.42
C ARG A 139 -14.29 9.23 2.88
N ARG A 140 -14.29 10.23 3.75
CA ARG A 140 -14.27 11.65 3.37
C ARG A 140 -12.86 12.06 2.99
N LEU A 141 -12.68 12.47 1.73
CA LEU A 141 -11.36 12.81 1.18
C LEU A 141 -10.65 13.92 1.97
N ARG A 142 -11.38 14.95 2.40
CA ARG A 142 -10.80 16.05 3.20
C ARG A 142 -10.28 15.56 4.56
N THR A 143 -11.07 14.77 5.29
CA THR A 143 -10.65 14.18 6.57
C THR A 143 -9.48 13.20 6.39
N LYS A 144 -9.45 12.44 5.29
CA LYS A 144 -8.27 11.62 4.92
C LYS A 144 -7.01 12.48 4.79
N VAL A 145 -7.09 13.62 4.10
CA VAL A 145 -5.95 14.55 3.96
C VAL A 145 -5.50 15.05 5.32
N GLU A 146 -6.41 15.48 6.20
CA GLU A 146 -6.06 15.97 7.55
C GLU A 146 -5.34 14.90 8.38
N LEU A 147 -5.82 13.65 8.34
CA LEU A 147 -5.20 12.53 9.05
C LEU A 147 -3.82 12.18 8.48
N TYR A 148 -3.66 12.17 7.16
CA TYR A 148 -2.35 11.97 6.54
C TYR A 148 -1.38 13.14 6.80
N GLN A 149 -1.86 14.38 6.78
CA GLN A 149 -1.07 15.55 7.16
C GLN A 149 -0.62 15.45 8.62
N ARG A 150 -1.49 14.97 9.52
CA ARG A 150 -1.12 14.68 10.90
C ARG A 150 -0.03 13.62 10.97
N ALA A 151 -0.15 12.53 10.21
CA ALA A 151 0.86 11.48 10.18
C ALA A 151 2.24 12.02 9.75
N VAL A 152 2.33 12.78 8.65
CA VAL A 152 3.61 13.36 8.20
C VAL A 152 4.12 14.50 9.10
N SER A 153 3.25 15.15 9.88
CA SER A 153 3.70 16.12 10.89
C SER A 153 4.37 15.45 12.09
N LEU A 154 3.97 14.22 12.41
CA LEU A 154 4.56 13.41 13.48
C LEU A 154 5.84 12.72 12.98
N ASP A 155 5.81 12.20 11.75
CA ASP A 155 6.97 11.64 11.08
C ASP A 155 7.10 12.15 9.63
N PRO A 156 7.96 13.17 9.39
CA PRO A 156 8.19 13.72 8.05
C PRO A 156 8.92 12.78 7.08
N SER A 157 9.43 11.65 7.57
CA SER A 157 10.12 10.60 6.79
C SER A 157 9.20 9.45 6.39
N PHE A 158 7.93 9.45 6.83
CA PHE A 158 6.96 8.39 6.53
C PHE A 158 6.50 8.42 5.07
N ALA A 159 7.37 7.94 4.18
CA ALA A 159 7.30 8.12 2.74
C ALA A 159 5.94 7.71 2.14
N ILE A 160 5.44 6.53 2.55
CA ILE A 160 4.19 5.97 2.02
C ILE A 160 3.00 6.92 2.18
N VAL A 161 2.97 7.75 3.22
CA VAL A 161 1.89 8.72 3.45
C VAL A 161 1.87 9.79 2.36
N TYR A 162 3.04 10.23 1.88
CA TYR A 162 3.10 11.20 0.77
C TYR A 162 2.56 10.61 -0.53
N ARG A 163 2.79 9.32 -0.80
CA ARG A 163 2.16 8.63 -1.94
C ARG A 163 0.64 8.54 -1.80
N HIS A 164 0.13 8.32 -0.59
CA HIS A 164 -1.32 8.35 -0.35
C HIS A 164 -1.91 9.76 -0.48
N LEU A 165 -1.23 10.77 0.05
CA LEU A 165 -1.61 12.18 -0.11
C LEU A 165 -1.69 12.56 -1.58
N SER A 166 -0.69 12.20 -2.39
CA SER A 166 -0.68 12.53 -3.81
C SER A 166 -1.88 11.95 -4.56
N ARG A 167 -2.25 10.69 -4.27
CA ARG A 167 -3.44 10.05 -4.85
C ARG A 167 -4.72 10.76 -4.46
N ILE A 168 -4.87 11.13 -3.19
CA ILE A 168 -6.07 11.84 -2.72
C ILE A 168 -6.15 13.24 -3.33
N TYR A 169 -5.05 14.00 -3.34
CA TYR A 169 -5.01 15.30 -4.02
C TYR A 169 -5.31 15.19 -5.51
N THR A 170 -4.82 14.13 -6.17
CA THR A 170 -5.13 13.85 -7.58
C THR A 170 -6.62 13.62 -7.80
N ILE A 171 -7.28 12.82 -6.95
CA ILE A 171 -8.74 12.61 -7.00
C ILE A 171 -9.50 13.94 -6.80
N MET A 172 -8.99 14.78 -5.90
CA MET A 172 -9.55 16.11 -5.62
C MET A 172 -9.18 17.16 -6.69
N ARG A 173 -8.38 16.78 -7.70
CA ARG A 173 -7.83 17.66 -8.75
C ARG A 173 -6.95 18.79 -8.23
N GLU A 174 -6.39 18.64 -7.03
CA GLU A 174 -5.43 19.56 -6.42
C GLU A 174 -4.01 19.21 -6.89
N TYR A 175 -3.76 19.31 -8.19
CA TYR A 175 -2.58 18.72 -8.84
C TYR A 175 -1.23 19.28 -8.34
N ARG A 176 -1.16 20.55 -7.91
CA ARG A 176 0.05 21.12 -7.31
C ARG A 176 0.39 20.52 -5.94
N ALA A 177 -0.62 20.23 -5.13
CA ALA A 177 -0.44 19.54 -3.86
C ALA A 177 -0.06 18.07 -4.10
N ALA A 178 -0.67 17.43 -5.11
CA ALA A 178 -0.30 16.09 -5.53
C ALA A 178 1.16 16.00 -5.98
N GLU A 179 1.61 16.97 -6.78
CA GLU A 179 2.99 17.08 -7.25
C GLU A 179 3.97 17.19 -6.08
N SER A 180 3.70 18.10 -5.15
CA SER A 180 4.54 18.31 -3.96
C SER A 180 4.69 17.04 -3.13
N ALA A 181 3.59 16.30 -2.97
CA ALA A 181 3.60 15.03 -2.25
C ALA A 181 4.38 13.93 -3.01
N LEU A 182 4.27 13.84 -4.34
CA LEU A 182 5.04 12.88 -5.14
C LEU A 182 6.54 13.18 -5.12
N VAL A 183 6.93 14.46 -5.26
CA VAL A 183 8.34 14.87 -5.14
C VAL A 183 8.89 14.48 -3.77
N ARG A 184 8.11 14.70 -2.70
CA ARG A 184 8.53 14.29 -1.36
C ARG A 184 8.66 12.78 -1.22
N PHE A 185 7.71 12.01 -1.75
CA PHE A 185 7.78 10.55 -1.78
C PHE A 185 9.04 10.05 -2.48
N LEU A 186 9.30 10.53 -3.70
CA LEU A 186 10.47 10.15 -4.52
C LEU A 186 11.81 10.62 -3.93
N SER A 187 11.79 11.62 -3.03
CA SER A 187 13.00 12.04 -2.29
C SER A 187 13.34 11.14 -1.11
N LEU A 188 12.36 10.39 -0.60
CA LEU A 188 12.51 9.50 0.55
C LEU A 188 12.70 8.05 0.11
N GLU A 189 12.04 7.64 -0.96
CA GLU A 189 12.04 6.28 -1.48
C GLU A 189 12.43 6.25 -2.94
N SER A 190 13.17 5.22 -3.33
CA SER A 190 13.46 4.96 -4.73
C SER A 190 12.13 4.73 -5.47
N GLY A 191 11.90 5.49 -6.55
CA GLY A 191 10.61 5.44 -7.26
C GLY A 191 10.30 4.05 -7.85
N SER A 192 9.02 3.69 -7.87
CA SER A 192 8.51 2.52 -8.58
C SER A 192 7.87 2.91 -9.92
N ALA A 193 7.66 1.94 -10.82
CA ALA A 193 6.95 2.17 -12.08
C ALA A 193 5.59 2.87 -11.86
N GLU A 194 4.86 2.45 -10.82
CA GLU A 194 3.58 3.06 -10.44
C GLU A 194 3.76 4.50 -9.97
N ALA A 195 4.79 4.79 -9.17
CA ALA A 195 5.05 6.15 -8.67
C ALA A 195 5.44 7.11 -9.80
N TYR A 196 6.27 6.67 -10.75
CA TYR A 196 6.61 7.46 -11.94
C TYR A 196 5.40 7.68 -12.84
N ASN A 197 4.54 6.67 -13.01
CA ASN A 197 3.27 6.83 -13.72
C ASN A 197 2.33 7.85 -13.03
N ASP A 198 2.17 7.77 -11.70
CA ASP A 198 1.35 8.72 -10.93
C ASP A 198 1.91 10.15 -11.06
N TYR A 199 3.24 10.30 -11.03
CA TYR A 199 3.89 11.59 -11.19
C TYR A 199 3.72 12.18 -12.60
N ALA A 200 3.90 11.34 -13.62
CA ALA A 200 3.67 11.70 -15.01
C ALA A 200 2.21 12.15 -15.24
N TYR A 201 1.24 11.46 -14.66
CA TYR A 201 -0.17 11.84 -14.73
C TYR A 201 -0.39 13.23 -14.15
N VAL A 202 0.12 13.50 -12.94
CA VAL A 202 -0.01 14.82 -12.30
C VAL A 202 0.65 15.91 -13.14
N LEU A 203 1.83 15.68 -13.70
CA LEU A 203 2.51 16.63 -14.60
C LEU A 203 1.69 16.91 -15.86
N ALA A 204 1.08 15.90 -16.45
CA ALA A 204 0.22 16.06 -17.62
C ALA A 204 -1.03 16.89 -17.29
N GLN A 205 -1.65 16.70 -16.12
CA GLN A 205 -2.79 17.51 -15.67
C GLN A 205 -2.39 18.97 -15.39
N LEU A 206 -1.12 19.23 -15.09
CA LEU A 206 -0.54 20.57 -14.98
C LEU A 206 -0.12 21.17 -16.33
N GLY A 207 -0.36 20.48 -17.46
CA GLY A 207 0.03 20.92 -18.79
C GLY A 207 1.52 20.74 -19.12
N ARG A 208 2.30 20.12 -18.23
CA ARG A 208 3.75 19.88 -18.38
C ARG A 208 3.98 18.57 -19.11
N HIS A 209 3.51 18.49 -20.35
CA HIS A 209 3.49 17.24 -21.11
C HIS A 209 4.88 16.66 -21.38
N GLN A 210 5.90 17.50 -21.54
CA GLN A 210 7.27 17.11 -21.84
C GLN A 210 7.87 16.34 -20.66
N GLU A 211 7.78 16.92 -19.46
CA GLU A 211 8.22 16.29 -18.21
C GLU A 211 7.37 15.05 -17.90
N ALA A 212 6.06 15.09 -18.14
CA ALA A 212 5.21 13.91 -18.01
C ALA A 212 5.70 12.75 -18.89
N GLY A 213 6.11 13.03 -20.13
CA GLY A 213 6.64 12.02 -21.04
C GLY A 213 7.95 11.40 -20.57
N GLU A 214 8.79 12.13 -19.85
CA GLU A 214 10.01 11.59 -19.23
C GLU A 214 9.66 10.62 -18.09
N GLN A 215 8.74 11.02 -17.21
CA GLN A 215 8.32 10.17 -16.10
C GLN A 215 7.57 8.92 -16.59
N TYR A 216 6.73 9.02 -17.62
CA TYR A 216 6.10 7.84 -18.22
C TYR A 216 7.11 6.89 -18.88
N ARG A 217 8.20 7.41 -19.47
CA ARG A 217 9.28 6.56 -20.00
C ARG A 217 9.96 5.77 -18.89
N LEU A 218 10.28 6.39 -17.76
CA LEU A 218 10.82 5.68 -16.60
C LEU A 218 9.86 4.58 -16.11
N ALA A 219 8.55 4.85 -16.07
CA ALA A 219 7.55 3.84 -15.71
C ALA A 219 7.55 2.64 -16.67
N VAL A 220 7.65 2.89 -17.99
CA VAL A 220 7.71 1.84 -19.01
C VAL A 220 9.04 1.09 -19.00
N GLU A 221 10.16 1.76 -18.73
CA GLU A 221 11.47 1.09 -18.60
C GLU A 221 11.48 0.12 -17.41
N MET A 222 10.81 0.46 -16.32
CA MET A 222 10.69 -0.40 -15.14
C MET A 222 9.69 -1.55 -15.33
N ASP A 223 8.60 -1.33 -16.07
CA ASP A 223 7.63 -2.38 -16.40
C ASP A 223 7.20 -2.26 -17.89
N PRO A 224 7.97 -2.87 -18.80
CA PRO A 224 7.73 -2.78 -20.24
C PRO A 224 6.44 -3.46 -20.70
N MET A 225 5.91 -4.40 -19.90
CA MET A 225 4.76 -5.21 -20.29
C MET A 225 3.43 -4.52 -19.95
N SER A 226 3.43 -3.58 -19.01
CA SER A 226 2.24 -2.80 -18.63
C SER A 226 1.66 -2.03 -19.81
N ALA A 227 0.54 -2.53 -20.35
CA ALA A 227 -0.23 -1.83 -21.37
C ALA A 227 -0.70 -0.44 -20.88
N ARG A 228 -1.01 -0.31 -19.58
CA ARG A 228 -1.42 0.95 -18.95
C ARG A 228 -0.34 2.03 -19.10
N TYR A 229 0.90 1.72 -18.74
CA TYR A 229 1.99 2.72 -18.79
C TYR A 229 2.33 3.11 -20.23
N ARG A 230 2.34 2.12 -21.14
CA ARG A 230 2.57 2.36 -22.57
C ARG A 230 1.47 3.22 -23.21
N LEU A 231 0.20 3.00 -22.87
CA LEU A 231 -0.92 3.84 -23.33
C LEU A 231 -0.80 5.27 -22.81
N ASN A 232 -0.49 5.44 -21.53
CA ASN A 232 -0.33 6.77 -20.94
C ASN A 232 0.83 7.55 -21.58
N LEU A 233 1.93 6.87 -21.92
CA LEU A 233 3.03 7.44 -22.68
C LEU A 233 2.58 7.86 -24.09
N ALA A 234 1.86 6.99 -24.82
CA ALA A 234 1.34 7.28 -26.15
C ALA A 234 0.39 8.49 -26.17
N ASP A 235 -0.53 8.56 -25.21
CA ASP A 235 -1.42 9.71 -25.00
C ASP A 235 -0.62 11.00 -24.78
N THR A 236 0.44 10.92 -23.98
CA THR A 236 1.30 12.07 -23.70
C THR A 236 2.08 12.51 -24.93
N LEU A 237 2.61 11.59 -25.73
CA LEU A 237 3.28 11.90 -27.01
C LEU A 237 2.34 12.60 -27.99
N ARG A 238 1.05 12.21 -28.02
CA ARG A 238 0.03 12.91 -28.81
C ARG A 238 -0.14 14.36 -28.35
N HIS A 239 -0.16 14.61 -27.04
CA HIS A 239 -0.23 15.95 -26.46
C HIS A 239 1.05 16.78 -26.69
N GLN A 240 2.20 16.14 -26.90
CA GLN A 240 3.46 16.77 -27.30
C GLN A 240 3.56 17.05 -28.82
N GLU A 241 2.50 16.80 -29.59
CA GLU A 241 2.47 16.88 -31.07
C GLU A 241 3.39 15.88 -31.81
N ARG A 242 3.94 14.88 -31.10
CA ARG A 242 4.75 13.80 -31.66
C ARG A 242 3.86 12.69 -32.22
N ARG A 243 3.06 13.05 -33.24
CA ARG A 243 1.93 12.23 -33.73
C ARG A 243 2.35 10.85 -34.27
N GLU A 244 3.45 10.76 -34.99
CA GLU A 244 3.89 9.48 -35.56
C GLU A 244 4.41 8.52 -34.47
N GLU A 245 5.13 9.04 -33.48
CA GLU A 245 5.59 8.24 -32.34
C GLU A 245 4.42 7.77 -31.47
N ALA A 246 3.42 8.64 -31.24
CA ALA A 246 2.20 8.25 -30.55
C ALA A 246 1.46 7.13 -31.29
N ARG A 247 1.32 7.24 -32.63
CA ARG A 247 0.69 6.19 -33.46
C ARG A 247 1.42 4.86 -33.37
N GLN A 248 2.74 4.88 -33.43
CA GLN A 248 3.53 3.66 -33.29
C GLN A 248 3.34 3.05 -31.90
N ALA A 249 3.44 3.87 -30.84
CA ALA A 249 3.23 3.41 -29.47
C ALA A 249 1.83 2.80 -29.25
N TYR A 250 0.77 3.37 -29.85
CA TYR A 250 -0.56 2.76 -29.80
C TYR A 250 -0.63 1.40 -30.51
N ARG A 251 0.06 1.23 -31.64
CA ARG A 251 0.11 -0.06 -32.35
C ARG A 251 0.84 -1.11 -31.52
N ASP A 252 1.94 -0.74 -30.89
CA ASP A 252 2.76 -1.66 -30.07
C ASP A 252 2.03 -2.15 -28.81
N VAL A 253 1.01 -1.43 -28.34
CA VAL A 253 0.15 -1.88 -27.24
C VAL A 253 -0.90 -2.91 -27.71
N LEU A 254 -1.36 -2.80 -28.96
CA LEU A 254 -2.43 -3.64 -29.51
C LEU A 254 -1.93 -4.92 -30.19
N ALA A 255 -0.63 -5.00 -30.47
CA ALA A 255 0.05 -6.17 -31.03
C ALA A 255 0.37 -7.20 -29.93
#